data_AF-A0A3D4V4Q3-F1
#
_entry.id   AF-A0A3D4V4Q3-F1
#
_cell.length_a   1.000
_cell.length_b   1.000
_cell.length_c   1.000
_cell.angle_alpha   90.00
_cell.angle_beta   90.00
_cell.angle_gamma   90.00
#
_symmetry.space_group_name_H-M   'P 1'
#
loop_
_entity.id
_entity.type
_entity.pdbx_description
1 polymer ?
#
loop_
_entity_poly.entity_id
_entity_poly.type
_entity_poly.pdbx_seq_one_letter_code
_entity_poly.pdbx_strand_id
1 'polypeptide(L)'
;MGFWSDWQAARDRRRRVAIYLSHVLRDPDPAHLRWLSELTGEASRAGRELAFVRRAVGLIVADRDALDDRTAADVAHQLAPMIASEARQNAEAGREWNARWRAYTAALAVRGSTDVPAARLARVLLEGAGASNPSFDDLQRATEVVHQHRGGLNEALRAAFGDAALPEDVRPSALRH
;
A
#
# COMPACT_ATOMS: atom_id res chain seq x y z
N MET A 1 33.70 10.03 11.91
CA MET A 1 32.55 9.45 12.62
C MET A 1 31.65 8.77 11.59
N GLY A 2 31.73 7.48 11.27
CA GLY A 2 32.57 6.38 11.72
C GLY A 2 31.84 5.15 11.21
N PHE A 3 32.38 4.45 10.20
CA PHE A 3 31.77 3.39 9.40
C PHE A 3 30.80 2.42 10.15
N TRP A 4 31.05 2.17 11.43
CA TRP A 4 30.17 1.42 12.35
C TRP A 4 28.80 2.05 12.63
N SER A 5 28.73 3.37 12.81
CA SER A 5 27.47 4.11 13.02
C SER A 5 26.60 4.06 11.77
N ASP A 6 27.20 4.23 10.58
CA ASP A 6 26.50 4.16 9.31
C ASP A 6 25.99 2.74 9.03
N TRP A 7 26.80 1.73 9.37
CA TRP A 7 26.42 0.33 9.28
C TRP A 7 25.24 -0.01 10.20
N GLN A 8 25.27 0.46 11.44
CA GLN A 8 24.20 0.25 12.40
C GLN A 8 22.90 0.96 11.97
N ALA A 9 22.99 2.21 11.50
CA ALA A 9 21.86 2.96 10.98
C ALA A 9 21.23 2.27 9.75
N ALA A 10 22.05 1.77 8.82
CA ALA A 10 21.56 1.01 7.67
C ALA A 10 20.86 -0.30 8.07
N ARG A 11 21.39 -1.00 9.10
CA ARG A 11 20.79 -2.23 9.63
C ARG A 11 19.45 -1.95 10.31
N ASP A 12 19.38 -0.92 11.15
CA ASP A 12 18.14 -0.53 11.82
C ASP A 12 17.08 -0.09 10.82
N ARG A 13 17.48 0.65 9.78
CA ARG A 13 16.59 1.03 8.68
C ARG A 13 16.03 -0.18 7.94
N ARG A 14 16.88 -1.15 7.59
CA ARG A 14 16.42 -2.42 6.99
C ARG A 14 15.43 -3.16 7.89
N ARG A 15 15.68 -3.20 9.20
CA ARG A 15 14.76 -3.82 10.16
C ARG A 15 13.39 -3.14 10.18
N ARG A 16 13.34 -1.80 10.15
CA ARG A 16 12.08 -1.03 10.10
C ARG A 16 11.29 -1.32 8.83
N VAL A 17 11.96 -1.35 7.67
CA VAL A 17 11.35 -1.74 6.40
C VAL A 17 10.78 -3.16 6.47
N ALA A 18 11.52 -4.12 7.02
CA ALA A 18 11.05 -5.49 7.17
C ALA A 18 9.80 -5.59 8.06
N ILE A 19 9.74 -4.82 9.15
CA ILE A 19 8.54 -4.72 9.99
C ILE A 19 7.37 -4.20 9.16
N TYR A 20 7.53 -3.08 8.46
CA TYR A 20 6.48 -2.53 7.61
C TYR A 20 6.02 -3.52 6.53
N LEU A 21 6.95 -4.18 5.84
CA LEU A 21 6.65 -5.17 4.81
C LEU A 21 5.89 -6.39 5.35
N SER A 22 6.10 -6.78 6.61
CA SER A 22 5.30 -7.84 7.23
C SER A 22 3.81 -7.48 7.30
N HIS A 23 3.48 -6.19 7.46
CA HIS A 23 2.11 -5.71 7.36
C HIS A 23 1.64 -5.64 5.91
N VAL A 24 2.47 -5.20 4.97
CA VAL A 24 2.13 -5.12 3.54
C VAL A 24 1.82 -6.50 2.95
N LEU A 25 2.55 -7.52 3.37
CA LEU A 25 2.46 -8.89 2.84
C LEU A 25 1.54 -9.81 3.63
N ARG A 26 0.83 -9.27 4.62
CA ARG A 26 -0.16 -10.02 5.38
C ARG A 26 -1.26 -10.57 4.46
N ASP A 27 -1.71 -11.78 4.76
CA ASP A 27 -2.81 -12.41 4.05
C ASP A 27 -4.09 -11.55 4.05
N PRO A 28 -4.92 -11.64 2.99
CA PRO A 28 -6.19 -10.95 2.92
C PRO A 28 -7.10 -11.23 4.12
N ASP A 29 -7.86 -10.22 4.54
CA ASP A 29 -8.88 -10.40 5.56
C ASP A 29 -9.93 -11.43 5.08
N PRO A 30 -10.23 -12.48 5.87
CA PRO A 30 -11.20 -13.50 5.49
C PRO A 30 -12.60 -12.95 5.16
N ALA A 31 -13.02 -11.85 5.79
CA ALA A 31 -14.31 -11.22 5.52
C ALA A 31 -14.32 -10.54 4.15
N HIS A 32 -13.24 -9.85 3.77
CA HIS A 32 -13.11 -9.24 2.45
C HIS A 32 -12.97 -10.29 1.36
N LEU A 33 -12.18 -11.34 1.62
CA LEU A 33 -12.03 -12.45 0.69
C LEU A 33 -13.37 -13.11 0.41
N ARG A 34 -14.14 -13.43 1.46
CA ARG A 34 -15.46 -14.06 1.31
C ARG A 34 -16.39 -13.21 0.46
N TRP A 35 -16.54 -11.93 0.80
CA TRP A 35 -17.40 -11.02 0.04
C TRP A 35 -16.96 -10.89 -1.41
N LEU A 36 -15.68 -10.66 -1.68
CA LEU A 36 -15.20 -10.47 -3.04
C LEU A 36 -15.31 -11.76 -3.86
N SER A 37 -15.14 -12.91 -3.22
CA SER A 37 -15.34 -14.23 -3.86
C SER A 37 -16.80 -14.51 -4.18
N GLU A 38 -17.74 -14.10 -3.29
CA GLU A 38 -19.17 -14.22 -3.54
C GLU A 38 -19.62 -13.31 -4.70
N LEU A 39 -19.03 -12.11 -4.79
CA LEU A 39 -19.32 -11.15 -5.86
C LEU A 39 -18.83 -11.64 -7.23
N THR A 40 -17.67 -12.28 -7.31
CA THR A 40 -17.04 -12.64 -8.60
C THR A 40 -17.13 -14.13 -8.95
N GLY A 41 -17.45 -14.98 -7.98
CA GLY A 41 -17.47 -16.43 -8.13
C GLY A 41 -16.08 -17.09 -8.14
N GLU A 42 -14.99 -16.33 -7.96
CA GLU A 42 -13.62 -16.86 -8.10
C GLU A 42 -12.69 -16.47 -6.93
N ALA A 43 -12.63 -17.33 -5.92
CA ALA A 43 -11.89 -17.05 -4.67
C ALA A 43 -10.38 -16.86 -4.86
N SER A 44 -9.76 -17.65 -5.74
CA SER A 44 -8.33 -17.55 -6.03
C SER A 44 -7.97 -16.19 -6.64
N ARG A 45 -8.81 -15.67 -7.54
CA ARG A 45 -8.63 -14.36 -8.16
C ARG A 45 -8.90 -13.24 -7.17
N ALA A 46 -9.97 -13.33 -6.38
CA ALA A 46 -10.28 -12.38 -5.32
C ALA A 46 -9.13 -12.26 -4.30
N GLY A 47 -8.59 -13.39 -3.85
CA GLY A 47 -7.46 -13.42 -2.92
C GLY A 47 -6.19 -12.76 -3.48
N ARG A 48 -5.85 -13.06 -4.75
CA ARG A 48 -4.72 -12.40 -5.43
C ARG A 48 -4.93 -10.90 -5.53
N GLU A 49 -6.11 -10.45 -5.93
CA GLU A 49 -6.35 -9.02 -6.10
C GLU A 49 -6.36 -8.26 -4.77
N LEU A 50 -6.85 -8.87 -3.68
CA LEU A 50 -6.74 -8.32 -2.33
C LEU A 50 -5.28 -8.18 -1.87
N ALA A 51 -4.42 -9.15 -2.21
CA ALA A 51 -2.99 -9.04 -1.95
C ALA A 51 -2.37 -7.91 -2.79
N PHE A 52 -2.74 -7.77 -4.06
CA PHE A 52 -2.23 -6.73 -4.94
C PHE A 52 -2.65 -5.33 -4.50
N VAL A 53 -3.92 -5.10 -4.16
CA VAL A 53 -4.36 -3.78 -3.67
C VAL A 53 -3.63 -3.41 -2.38
N ARG A 54 -3.44 -4.36 -1.44
CA ARG A 54 -2.71 -4.10 -0.19
C ARG A 54 -1.25 -3.72 -0.44
N ARG A 55 -0.57 -4.44 -1.33
CA ARG A 55 0.82 -4.15 -1.74
C ARG A 55 0.93 -2.78 -2.42
N ALA A 56 0.01 -2.49 -3.34
CA ALA A 56 -0.01 -1.21 -4.04
C ALA A 56 -0.26 -0.06 -3.07
N VAL A 57 -1.28 -0.16 -2.20
CA VAL A 57 -1.56 0.84 -1.15
C VAL A 57 -0.36 0.99 -0.21
N GLY A 58 0.33 -0.10 0.13
CA GLY A 58 1.53 -0.05 0.96
C GLY A 58 2.67 0.74 0.36
N LEU A 59 2.90 0.60 -0.96
CA LEU A 59 3.87 1.42 -1.69
C LEU A 59 3.42 2.88 -1.76
N ILE A 60 2.15 3.15 -2.03
CA ILE A 60 1.58 4.50 -2.09
C ILE A 60 1.70 5.22 -0.74
N VAL A 61 1.42 4.51 0.36
CA VAL A 61 1.56 5.02 1.72
C VAL A 61 3.03 5.34 2.01
N ALA A 62 3.96 4.43 1.68
CA ALA A 62 5.38 4.68 1.87
C ALA A 62 5.91 5.86 1.01
N ASP A 63 5.30 6.11 -0.16
CA ASP A 63 5.64 7.21 -1.05
C ASP A 63 5.11 8.57 -0.57
N ARG A 64 3.90 8.60 0.00
CA ARG A 64 3.20 9.85 0.33
C ARG A 64 3.25 10.26 1.79
N ASP A 65 3.24 9.28 2.69
CA ASP A 65 3.03 9.50 4.12
C ASP A 65 4.31 9.19 4.94
N ALA A 66 5.43 8.85 4.29
CA ALA A 66 6.71 8.67 4.95
C ALA A 66 7.41 9.99 5.29
N LEU A 67 8.25 9.95 6.32
CA LEU A 67 9.01 11.10 6.82
C LEU A 67 10.18 11.49 5.92
N ASP A 68 10.66 10.57 5.08
CA ASP A 68 11.75 10.82 4.15
C ASP A 68 11.53 10.12 2.79
N ASP A 69 12.03 10.75 1.72
CA ASP A 69 11.95 10.23 0.34
C ASP A 69 12.65 8.87 0.18
N ARG A 70 13.58 8.54 1.09
CA ARG A 70 14.32 7.29 1.06
C ARG A 70 13.44 6.09 1.47
N THR A 71 12.40 6.30 2.27
CA THR A 71 11.57 5.21 2.82
C THR A 71 10.83 4.50 1.70
N ALA A 72 10.22 5.26 0.78
CA ALA A 72 9.56 4.70 -0.41
C ALA A 72 10.50 3.83 -1.24
N ALA A 73 11.71 4.34 -1.49
CA ALA A 73 12.74 3.63 -2.25
C ALA A 73 13.18 2.34 -1.55
N ASP A 74 13.40 2.37 -0.23
CA ASP A 74 13.80 1.19 0.53
C ASP A 74 12.70 0.12 0.58
N VAL A 75 11.45 0.53 0.76
CA VAL A 75 10.28 -0.37 0.74
C VAL A 75 10.15 -1.02 -0.63
N ALA A 76 10.22 -0.24 -1.71
CA ALA A 76 10.16 -0.77 -3.07
C ALA A 76 11.33 -1.73 -3.36
N HIS A 77 12.55 -1.36 -2.95
CA HIS A 77 13.75 -2.17 -3.14
C HIS A 77 13.67 -3.51 -2.41
N GLN A 78 13.13 -3.54 -1.19
CA GLN A 78 12.98 -4.78 -0.41
C GLN A 78 11.76 -5.61 -0.80
N LEU A 79 10.70 -5.00 -1.33
CA LEU A 79 9.54 -5.72 -1.84
C LEU A 79 9.86 -6.45 -3.16
N ALA A 80 10.66 -5.83 -4.04
CA ALA A 80 11.02 -6.37 -5.35
C ALA A 80 11.51 -7.84 -5.35
N PRO A 81 12.49 -8.26 -4.51
CA PRO A 81 12.95 -9.65 -4.47
C PRO A 81 11.88 -10.63 -3.98
N MET A 82 10.94 -10.20 -3.13
CA MET A 82 9.84 -11.03 -2.65
C MET A 82 8.85 -11.31 -3.78
N ILE A 83 8.47 -10.27 -4.53
CA ILE A 83 7.65 -10.40 -5.73
C ILE A 83 8.36 -11.25 -6.80
N ALA A 84 9.65 -11.06 -7.00
CA ALA A 84 10.43 -11.87 -7.94
C ALA A 84 10.51 -13.35 -7.51
N SER A 85 10.54 -13.63 -6.21
CA SER A 85 10.45 -14.99 -5.69
C SER A 85 9.09 -15.63 -6.01
N GLU A 86 7.99 -14.92 -5.76
CA GLU A 86 6.63 -15.38 -6.11
C GLU A 86 6.48 -15.59 -7.62
N ALA A 87 7.01 -14.67 -8.43
CA ALA A 87 6.99 -14.77 -9.88
C ALA A 87 7.79 -15.97 -10.42
N ARG A 88 8.86 -16.40 -9.73
CA ARG A 88 9.59 -17.63 -10.11
C ARG A 88 8.78 -18.89 -9.85
N GLN A 89 7.91 -18.87 -8.83
CA GLN A 89 7.02 -19.98 -8.52
C GLN A 89 5.76 -19.95 -9.40
N ASN A 90 5.32 -18.76 -9.80
CA ASN A 90 4.17 -18.52 -10.67
C ASN A 90 4.43 -17.31 -11.58
N ALA A 91 4.90 -17.58 -12.80
CA ALA A 91 5.26 -16.53 -13.76
C ALA A 91 4.06 -15.67 -14.19
N GLU A 92 2.85 -16.23 -14.16
CA GLU A 92 1.62 -15.50 -14.47
C GLU A 92 1.32 -14.47 -13.39
N ALA A 93 1.36 -14.86 -12.11
CA ALA A 93 1.18 -13.94 -10.98
C ALA A 93 2.17 -12.76 -11.01
N GLY A 94 3.42 -13.01 -11.42
CA GLY A 94 4.42 -11.95 -11.60
C GLY A 94 4.09 -10.96 -12.71
N ARG A 95 3.57 -11.44 -13.86
CA ARG A 95 3.10 -10.57 -14.96
C ARG A 95 1.86 -9.79 -14.55
N GLU A 96 0.91 -10.45 -13.90
CA GLU A 96 -0.30 -9.83 -13.35
C GLU A 96 0.08 -8.69 -12.41
N TRP A 97 0.94 -8.92 -11.41
CA TRP A 97 1.36 -7.89 -10.46
C TRP A 97 1.84 -6.60 -11.15
N ASN A 98 2.71 -6.70 -12.16
CA ASN A 98 3.23 -5.53 -12.86
C ASN A 98 2.11 -4.74 -13.58
N ALA A 99 1.15 -5.45 -14.18
CA ALA A 99 -0.01 -4.82 -14.80
C ALA A 99 -0.90 -4.15 -13.73
N ARG A 100 -1.17 -4.85 -12.62
CA ARG A 100 -1.99 -4.35 -11.52
C ARG A 100 -1.36 -3.13 -10.83
N TRP A 101 -0.06 -3.16 -10.55
CA TRP A 101 0.66 -2.03 -9.99
C TRP A 101 0.55 -0.77 -10.86
N ARG A 102 0.68 -0.92 -12.20
CA ARG A 102 0.47 0.20 -13.14
C ARG A 102 -0.96 0.73 -13.11
N ALA A 103 -1.96 -0.15 -13.00
CA ALA A 103 -3.35 0.27 -12.90
C ALA A 103 -3.63 1.08 -11.62
N TYR A 104 -3.14 0.60 -10.47
CA TYR A 104 -3.32 1.31 -9.19
C TYR A 104 -2.62 2.68 -9.17
N THR A 105 -1.39 2.76 -9.71
CA THR A 105 -0.66 4.03 -9.80
C THR A 105 -1.31 5.00 -10.80
N ALA A 106 -1.76 4.51 -11.96
CA ALA A 106 -2.51 5.31 -12.93
C ALA A 106 -3.80 5.89 -12.34
N ALA A 107 -4.55 5.11 -11.56
CA ALA A 107 -5.76 5.56 -10.87
C ALA A 107 -5.50 6.74 -9.90
N LEU A 108 -4.28 6.90 -9.38
CA LEU A 108 -3.90 8.04 -8.56
C LEU A 108 -3.39 9.24 -9.36
N ALA A 109 -2.84 9.01 -10.54
CA ALA A 109 -2.30 10.06 -11.40
C ALA A 109 -3.38 10.91 -12.09
N VAL A 110 -4.64 10.47 -12.09
CA VAL A 110 -5.77 11.19 -12.70
C VAL A 110 -5.99 12.55 -12.00
N ARG A 111 -5.81 13.64 -12.78
CA ARG A 111 -6.07 15.03 -12.37
C ARG A 111 -7.47 15.47 -12.82
N GLY A 112 -8.09 16.38 -12.07
CA GLY A 112 -9.38 16.99 -12.45
C GLY A 112 -10.60 16.06 -12.36
N SER A 113 -10.45 14.88 -11.76
CA SER A 113 -11.57 13.95 -11.53
C SER A 113 -12.31 14.30 -10.24
N THR A 114 -13.64 14.16 -10.28
CA THR A 114 -14.55 14.33 -9.13
C THR A 114 -14.48 13.15 -8.15
N ASP A 115 -13.99 11.99 -8.60
CA ASP A 115 -13.88 10.80 -7.77
C ASP A 115 -12.71 10.93 -6.80
N VAL A 116 -12.97 10.63 -5.52
CA VAL A 116 -11.92 10.57 -4.50
C VAL A 116 -10.91 9.46 -4.82
N PRO A 117 -9.61 9.64 -4.51
CA PRO A 117 -8.57 8.67 -4.85
C PRO A 117 -8.86 7.22 -4.41
N ALA A 118 -9.49 7.03 -3.24
CA ALA A 118 -9.86 5.71 -2.74
C ALA A 118 -10.92 5.02 -3.61
N ALA A 119 -11.92 5.75 -4.11
CA ALA A 119 -12.93 5.22 -5.01
C ALA A 119 -12.31 4.79 -6.35
N ARG A 120 -11.30 5.51 -6.84
CA ARG A 120 -10.58 5.13 -8.07
C ARG A 120 -9.78 3.85 -7.89
N LEU A 121 -9.09 3.69 -6.76
CA LEU A 121 -8.42 2.43 -6.40
C LEU A 121 -9.42 1.29 -6.22
N ALA A 122 -10.60 1.56 -5.66
CA ALA A 122 -11.67 0.59 -5.47
C ALA A 122 -12.22 0.06 -6.81
N ARG A 123 -12.38 0.93 -7.81
CA ARG A 123 -12.73 0.50 -9.18
C ARG A 123 -11.69 -0.44 -9.76
N VAL A 124 -10.40 -0.11 -9.61
CA VAL A 124 -9.30 -0.97 -10.06
C VAL A 124 -9.37 -2.33 -9.35
N LEU A 125 -9.56 -2.36 -8.03
CA LEU A 125 -9.75 -3.60 -7.26
C LEU A 125 -10.89 -4.47 -7.81
N LEU A 126 -12.07 -3.89 -8.01
CA LEU A 126 -13.24 -4.61 -8.52
C LEU A 126 -13.01 -5.16 -9.94
N GLU A 127 -12.43 -4.35 -10.82
CA GLU A 127 -12.06 -4.76 -12.18
C GLU A 127 -11.04 -5.91 -12.17
N GLY A 128 -10.01 -5.80 -11.34
CA GLY A 128 -8.98 -6.83 -11.19
C GLY A 128 -9.54 -8.16 -10.69
N ALA A 129 -10.47 -8.08 -9.73
CA ALA A 129 -11.17 -9.23 -9.19
C ALA A 129 -12.14 -9.88 -10.20
N GLY A 130 -12.49 -9.19 -11.28
CA GLY A 130 -13.40 -9.68 -12.32
C GLY A 130 -14.87 -9.33 -12.09
N ALA A 131 -15.17 -8.35 -11.23
CA ALA A 131 -16.53 -7.91 -11.01
C ALA A 131 -17.11 -7.28 -12.29
N SER A 132 -18.14 -7.93 -12.85
CA SER A 132 -18.86 -7.43 -14.03
C SER A 132 -20.02 -6.55 -13.58
N ASN A 133 -20.00 -5.27 -13.92
CA ASN A 133 -21.00 -4.26 -13.52
C ASN A 133 -21.23 -4.17 -12.00
N PRO A 134 -20.21 -3.78 -11.21
CA PRO A 134 -20.37 -3.61 -9.76
C PRO A 134 -21.45 -2.58 -9.44
N SER A 135 -22.27 -2.87 -8.44
CA SER A 135 -23.28 -1.95 -7.94
C SER A 135 -22.64 -0.76 -7.20
N PHE A 136 -23.45 0.23 -6.84
CA PHE A 136 -23.00 1.33 -5.98
C PHE A 136 -22.52 0.80 -4.62
N ASP A 137 -23.24 -0.17 -4.03
CA ASP A 137 -22.90 -0.76 -2.74
C ASP A 137 -21.58 -1.55 -2.81
N ASP A 138 -21.31 -2.24 -3.93
CA ASP A 138 -20.04 -2.93 -4.16
C ASP A 138 -18.87 -1.93 -4.23
N LEU A 139 -19.07 -0.81 -4.93
CA LEU A 139 -18.06 0.25 -5.01
C LEU A 139 -17.82 0.90 -3.65
N GLN A 140 -18.87 1.16 -2.87
CA GLN A 140 -18.74 1.70 -1.52
C GLN A 140 -17.94 0.74 -0.63
N ARG A 141 -18.30 -0.54 -0.62
CA ARG A 141 -17.60 -1.56 0.16
C ARG A 141 -16.14 -1.73 -0.27
N ALA A 142 -15.86 -1.73 -1.58
CA ALA A 142 -14.48 -1.75 -2.09
C ALA A 142 -13.69 -0.51 -1.65
N THR A 143 -14.34 0.65 -1.60
CA THR A 143 -13.74 1.90 -1.11
C THR A 143 -13.39 1.81 0.38
N GLU A 144 -14.27 1.22 1.19
CA GLU A 144 -14.01 0.94 2.61
C GLU A 144 -12.82 0.00 2.79
N VAL A 145 -12.69 -1.06 1.98
CA VAL A 145 -11.52 -1.96 1.99
C VAL A 145 -10.23 -1.19 1.73
N VAL A 146 -10.21 -0.32 0.71
CA VAL A 146 -9.05 0.52 0.40
C VAL A 146 -8.72 1.46 1.57
N HIS A 147 -9.72 2.08 2.20
CA HIS A 147 -9.52 2.94 3.36
C HIS A 147 -8.94 2.18 4.56
N GLN A 148 -9.45 0.98 4.85
CA GLN A 148 -8.94 0.16 5.94
C GLN A 148 -7.49 -0.27 5.70
N HIS A 149 -7.15 -0.66 4.47
CA HIS A 149 -5.76 -0.94 4.10
C HIS A 149 -4.88 0.29 4.28
N ARG A 150 -5.29 1.45 3.77
CA ARG A 150 -4.52 2.69 3.91
C ARG A 150 -4.33 3.08 5.37
N GLY A 151 -5.38 3.01 6.19
CA GLY A 151 -5.34 3.34 7.62
C GLY A 151 -4.36 2.43 8.36
N GLY A 152 -4.54 1.12 8.27
CA GLY A 152 -3.67 0.16 8.97
C GLY A 152 -2.23 0.17 8.47
N LEU A 153 -2.00 0.46 7.18
CA LEU A 153 -0.64 0.60 6.64
C LEU A 153 0.01 1.93 7.09
N ASN A 154 -0.75 3.02 7.20
CA ASN A 154 -0.24 4.25 7.77
C ASN A 154 0.16 4.08 9.25
N GLU A 155 -0.66 3.41 10.04
CA GLU A 155 -0.33 3.06 11.42
C GLU A 155 0.94 2.20 11.50
N ALA A 156 1.06 1.19 10.63
CA ALA A 156 2.27 0.36 10.57
C ALA A 156 3.51 1.14 10.14
N LEU A 157 3.38 2.09 9.20
CA LEU A 157 4.47 2.96 8.76
C LEU A 157 4.97 3.83 9.93
N ARG A 158 4.04 4.47 10.66
CA ARG A 158 4.35 5.28 11.84
C ARG A 158 4.98 4.46 12.96
N ALA A 159 4.48 3.27 13.23
CA ALA A 159 5.06 2.38 14.23
C ALA A 159 6.50 1.97 13.87
N ALA A 160 6.81 1.78 12.58
CA ALA A 160 8.13 1.37 12.12
C ALA A 160 9.12 2.55 12.00
N PHE A 161 8.70 3.70 11.49
CA PHE A 161 9.58 4.82 11.14
C PHE A 161 9.46 6.03 12.08
N GLY A 162 8.44 6.05 12.94
CA GLY A 162 8.09 7.18 13.79
C GLY A 162 7.01 8.06 13.16
N ASP A 163 6.44 8.95 13.98
CA ASP A 163 5.59 10.04 13.53
C ASP A 163 6.41 11.32 13.30
N ALA A 164 5.93 12.19 12.41
CA ALA A 164 6.42 13.55 12.32
C ALA A 164 6.01 14.28 13.61
N ALA A 165 6.83 14.23 14.64
CA ALA A 165 6.70 15.14 15.75
C ALA A 165 7.02 16.55 15.22
N LEU A 166 6.00 17.38 15.02
CA LEU A 166 6.20 18.83 15.03
C LEU A 166 6.91 19.15 16.36
N PRO A 167 8.00 19.94 16.36
CA PRO A 167 8.61 20.38 17.62
C PRO A 167 7.54 21.05 18.48
N GLU A 168 7.40 20.65 19.74
CA GLU A 168 6.36 21.14 20.67
C GLU A 168 6.48 22.64 21.03
N ASP A 169 7.36 23.42 20.40
CA ASP A 169 7.58 24.83 20.74
C ASP A 169 7.70 25.74 19.50
N VAL A 170 6.59 25.95 18.78
CA VAL A 170 6.41 27.22 18.06
C VAL A 170 5.05 27.81 18.45
N ARG A 171 5.06 28.66 19.48
CA ARG A 171 3.95 29.58 19.73
C ARG A 171 3.82 30.52 18.52
N PRO A 172 2.62 30.79 17.99
CA PRO A 172 2.40 31.68 16.84
C PRO A 172 2.87 33.14 16.99
N SER A 173 3.45 33.53 18.13
CA SER A 173 3.81 34.90 18.46
C SER A 173 5.27 35.28 18.22
N ALA A 174 6.11 34.41 17.65
CA ALA A 174 7.52 34.74 17.35
C ALA A 174 7.79 35.27 15.92
N LEU A 175 6.77 35.35 15.06
CA LEU A 175 6.88 35.91 13.69
C LEU A 175 6.32 37.33 13.60
N ARG A 176 6.76 38.23 14.48
CA ARG A 176 6.69 39.68 14.26
C ARG A 176 7.90 40.35 14.87
N HIS A 177 8.86 40.74 14.03
CA HIS A 177 9.26 42.13 13.85
C HIS A 177 10.05 42.29 12.55
#